data_AF-M6VK58-F1
#
_entry.id   AF-M6VK58-F1
#
_cell.length_a   1.000
_cell.length_b   1.000
_cell.length_c   1.000
_cell.angle_alpha   90.00
_cell.angle_beta   90.00
_cell.angle_gamma   90.00
#
_symmetry.space_group_name_H-M   'P 1'
#
loop_
_entity.id
_entity.type
_entity.pdbx_description
1 polymer ?
#
loop_
_entity_poly.entity_id
_entity_poly.type
_entity_poly.pdbx_seq_one_letter_code
_entity_poly.pdbx_strand_id
1 'polypeptide(L)'
;MITASLEPKIILTSVYENTKSMLSMDILAFGIVEEGKNEIKYKFSLIEGRYTPAPSVDSLAEDNPSSFCYHNNQELITNDLEKDFPQYVSTIQKHYGEKTSSVVYLPLKVEERFVGILTIQSYNKNEFNENRLNILRTLANYVAIGVDNADAYKTLSKRNRELKDSLEEINTLNKGLEKERQKSESLLLNILPKSTAERLKAGESVIADYIKKSTVLFADIVGFSKLSTQIPTPNQLVEILNQIFTCFDDIASKYHLEKIKTIGDCYMMAGGIPIATEDHAEKIALAAIDMIQGLKNLQKSWKYEFNIRIGIHTGDVVAGVIGKNKFVYDLWGDSVNTASRMESHGQPGKIHCSEAVYESLKDIFAFEDRGVIEVKGKGPMRTFFLLGKK
;
A
#
# COMPACT_ATOMS: atom_id res chain seq x y z
N MET A 1 42.67 -23.72 9.98
CA MET A 1 41.55 -23.46 9.04
C MET A 1 41.47 -21.95 8.85
N ILE A 2 42.17 -21.40 7.86
CA ILE A 2 42.38 -19.95 7.65
C ILE A 2 41.13 -19.27 7.06
N THR A 3 40.20 -20.07 6.52
CA THR A 3 39.04 -19.64 5.72
C THR A 3 37.84 -19.11 6.52
N ALA A 4 37.88 -19.13 7.86
CA ALA A 4 36.70 -18.82 8.69
C ALA A 4 36.71 -17.42 9.33
N SER A 5 37.78 -16.63 9.18
CA SER A 5 37.90 -15.34 9.85
C SER A 5 37.89 -14.15 8.90
N LEU A 6 36.99 -13.21 9.16
CA LEU A 6 36.69 -12.03 8.33
C LEU A 6 37.60 -10.82 8.62
N GLU A 7 38.47 -10.91 9.64
CA GLU A 7 39.36 -9.80 10.00
C GLU A 7 40.77 -10.00 9.41
N PRO A 8 41.31 -9.04 8.63
CA PRO A 8 42.67 -9.10 8.09
C PRO A 8 43.75 -9.40 9.13
N LYS A 9 43.53 -8.99 10.39
CA LYS A 9 44.39 -9.29 11.54
C LYS A 9 44.46 -10.79 11.83
N ILE A 10 43.33 -11.49 11.83
CA ILE A 10 43.26 -12.91 12.16
C ILE A 10 43.85 -13.74 11.00
N ILE A 11 43.64 -13.28 9.76
CA ILE A 11 44.25 -13.88 8.57
C ILE A 11 45.78 -13.78 8.67
N LEU A 12 46.33 -12.59 8.94
CA LEU A 12 47.77 -12.36 9.12
C LEU A 12 48.39 -13.23 10.22
N THR A 13 47.78 -13.24 11.41
CA THR A 13 48.27 -14.07 12.52
C THR A 13 48.23 -15.55 12.16
N SER A 14 47.17 -16.00 11.47
CA SER A 14 47.07 -17.40 11.04
C SER A 14 48.15 -17.75 10.01
N VAL A 15 48.44 -16.85 9.05
CA VAL A 15 49.53 -17.06 8.08
C VAL A 15 50.87 -17.18 8.82
N TYR A 16 51.18 -16.23 9.69
CA TYR A 16 52.43 -16.24 10.47
C TYR A 16 52.59 -17.50 11.32
N GLU A 17 51.58 -17.85 12.13
CA GLU A 17 51.63 -19.00 13.03
C GLU A 17 51.79 -20.34 12.30
N ASN A 18 51.16 -20.49 11.13
CA ASN A 18 51.25 -21.72 10.35
C ASN A 18 52.55 -21.87 9.58
N THR A 19 53.33 -20.79 9.41
CA THR A 19 54.52 -20.81 8.54
C THR A 19 55.83 -20.42 9.21
N LYS A 20 55.79 -19.86 10.42
CA LYS A 20 56.99 -19.45 11.19
C LYS A 20 57.99 -20.58 11.48
N SER A 21 57.56 -21.84 11.43
CA SER A 21 58.45 -23.01 11.61
C SER A 21 59.22 -23.39 10.35
N MET A 22 58.81 -22.89 9.18
CA MET A 22 59.37 -23.24 7.86
C MET A 22 60.09 -22.06 7.18
N LEU A 23 59.74 -20.83 7.56
CA LEU A 23 60.26 -19.57 6.99
C LEU A 23 60.65 -18.59 8.10
N SER A 24 61.81 -17.94 7.99
CA SER A 24 62.13 -16.76 8.79
C SER A 24 61.30 -15.59 8.27
N MET A 25 60.34 -15.12 9.07
CA MET A 25 59.46 -14.00 8.73
C MET A 25 59.57 -12.95 9.83
N ASP A 26 60.64 -12.18 9.79
CA ASP A 26 60.94 -11.19 10.81
C ASP A 26 59.92 -10.04 10.78
N ILE A 27 59.45 -9.67 9.58
CA ILE A 27 58.35 -8.72 9.40
C ILE A 27 57.36 -9.27 8.36
N LEU A 28 56.07 -9.26 8.69
CA LEU A 28 54.97 -9.61 7.80
C LEU A 28 53.97 -8.45 7.80
N ALA A 29 53.63 -7.91 6.63
CA ALA A 29 52.61 -6.89 6.52
C ALA A 29 51.70 -7.14 5.32
N PHE A 30 50.46 -6.65 5.43
CA PHE A 30 49.46 -6.74 4.39
C PHE A 30 48.90 -5.35 4.10
N GLY A 31 48.98 -4.96 2.84
CA GLY A 31 48.42 -3.73 2.30
C GLY A 31 47.16 -4.04 1.51
N ILE A 32 46.09 -3.29 1.73
CA ILE A 32 44.84 -3.39 0.95
C ILE A 32 44.76 -2.19 0.01
N VAL A 33 44.37 -2.42 -1.24
CA VAL A 33 44.06 -1.33 -2.18
C VAL A 33 42.81 -0.60 -1.69
N GLU A 34 42.88 0.71 -1.52
CA GLU A 34 41.68 1.51 -1.24
C GLU A 34 41.08 2.00 -2.57
N GLU A 35 39.98 1.36 -2.99
CA GLU A 35 39.27 1.73 -4.22
C GLU A 35 38.92 3.23 -4.23
N GLY A 36 39.31 3.91 -5.31
CA GLY A 36 39.08 5.34 -5.52
C GLY A 36 40.17 6.29 -4.99
N LYS A 37 41.19 5.81 -4.27
CA LYS A 37 42.30 6.65 -3.77
C LYS A 37 43.67 6.38 -4.40
N ASN A 38 43.78 5.34 -5.24
CA ASN A 38 45.04 4.95 -5.90
C ASN A 38 46.21 4.76 -4.91
N GLU A 39 45.92 4.16 -3.75
CA GLU A 39 46.82 3.97 -2.63
C GLU A 39 46.67 2.55 -2.07
N ILE A 40 47.76 1.98 -1.55
CA ILE A 40 47.77 0.74 -0.77
C ILE A 40 48.01 1.08 0.69
N LYS A 41 47.04 0.73 1.54
CA LYS A 41 47.11 1.00 2.98
C LYS A 41 47.54 -0.23 3.75
N TYR A 42 48.68 -0.10 4.41
CA TYR A 42 49.12 -1.01 5.44
C TYR A 42 48.53 -0.50 6.75
N LYS A 43 47.63 -1.28 7.35
CA LYS A 43 47.07 -0.91 8.65
C LYS A 43 47.89 -1.51 9.79
N PHE A 44 48.49 -2.67 9.56
CA PHE A 44 49.11 -3.48 10.58
C PHE A 44 50.27 -4.31 10.01
N SER A 45 51.27 -4.53 10.85
CA SER A 45 52.36 -5.47 10.61
C SER A 45 52.53 -6.40 11.81
N LEU A 46 53.14 -7.55 11.55
CA LEU A 46 53.67 -8.46 12.55
C LEU A 46 55.18 -8.33 12.50
N ILE A 47 55.79 -7.86 13.58
CA ILE A 47 57.25 -7.77 13.75
C ILE A 47 57.63 -8.80 14.81
N GLU A 48 58.41 -9.82 14.42
CA GLU A 48 58.82 -10.94 15.29
C GLU A 48 57.60 -11.60 15.99
N GLY A 49 56.48 -11.70 15.27
CA GLY A 49 55.22 -12.26 15.77
C GLY A 49 54.42 -11.35 16.69
N ARG A 50 54.88 -10.12 16.95
CA ARG A 50 54.12 -9.12 17.71
C ARG A 50 53.39 -8.18 16.76
N TYR A 51 52.12 -7.94 17.09
CA TYR A 51 51.30 -7.03 16.31
C TYR A 51 51.71 -5.58 16.56
N THR A 52 52.04 -4.88 15.48
CA THR A 52 52.43 -3.49 15.50
C THR A 52 51.51 -2.69 14.58
N PRO A 53 50.82 -1.64 15.07
CA PRO A 53 50.17 -0.68 14.20
C PRO A 53 51.23 -0.05 13.30
N ALA A 54 51.08 -0.23 11.99
CA ALA A 54 51.99 0.30 10.99
C ALA A 54 51.17 1.05 9.95
N PRO A 55 50.55 2.20 10.30
CA PRO A 55 49.77 2.99 9.36
C PRO A 55 50.72 3.65 8.35
N SER A 56 51.09 2.89 7.32
CA SER A 56 51.80 3.41 6.15
C SER A 56 50.90 3.31 4.92
N VAL A 57 51.13 4.22 3.98
CA VAL A 57 50.39 4.31 2.74
C VAL A 57 51.41 4.35 1.62
N ASP A 58 51.31 3.39 0.71
CA ASP A 58 52.09 3.40 -0.52
C ASP A 58 51.20 3.96 -1.62
N SER A 59 51.60 5.12 -2.17
CA SER A 59 50.92 5.70 -3.32
C SER A 59 51.23 4.87 -4.57
N LEU A 60 50.20 4.49 -5.34
CA LEU A 60 50.39 3.80 -6.62
C LEU A 60 50.91 4.74 -7.73
N ALA A 61 51.03 6.04 -7.46
CA ALA A 61 51.66 6.99 -8.39
C ALA A 61 53.17 7.15 -8.17
N GLU A 62 53.70 6.65 -7.05
CA GLU A 62 55.10 6.77 -6.68
C GLU A 62 55.88 5.50 -7.06
N ASP A 63 57.21 5.65 -7.18
CA ASP A 63 58.12 4.55 -7.44
C ASP A 63 58.46 3.84 -6.12
N ASN A 64 57.64 2.84 -5.78
CA ASN A 64 57.79 2.01 -4.59
C ASN A 64 57.48 0.53 -4.91
N PRO A 65 57.91 -0.42 -4.07
CA PRO A 65 57.69 -1.86 -4.28
C PRO A 65 56.24 -2.23 -4.53
N SER A 66 55.31 -1.58 -3.80
CA SER A 66 53.89 -1.86 -3.89
C SER A 66 53.31 -1.44 -5.23
N SER A 67 53.68 -0.25 -5.70
CA SER A 67 53.36 0.30 -7.01
C SER A 67 53.93 -0.57 -8.13
N PHE A 68 55.19 -1.03 -8.02
CA PHE A 68 55.79 -1.97 -8.97
C PHE A 68 54.95 -3.24 -9.12
N CYS A 69 54.58 -3.87 -8.01
CA CYS A 69 53.79 -5.11 -8.03
C CYS A 69 52.39 -4.89 -8.63
N TYR A 70 51.78 -3.74 -8.35
CA TYR A 70 50.47 -3.36 -8.87
C TYR A 70 50.48 -3.17 -10.39
N HIS A 71 51.37 -2.33 -10.92
CA HIS A 71 51.39 -1.98 -12.35
C HIS A 71 51.93 -3.09 -13.25
N ASN A 72 52.98 -3.80 -12.81
CA ASN A 72 53.59 -4.86 -13.60
C ASN A 72 52.91 -6.21 -13.40
N ASN A 73 51.98 -6.29 -12.44
CA ASN A 73 51.26 -7.51 -12.10
C ASN A 73 52.19 -8.67 -11.68
N GLN A 74 53.38 -8.33 -11.18
CA GLN A 74 54.49 -9.24 -10.87
C GLN A 74 54.86 -9.17 -9.39
N GLU A 75 55.47 -10.24 -8.90
CA GLU A 75 56.08 -10.26 -7.57
C GLU A 75 57.45 -9.58 -7.59
N LEU A 76 57.86 -9.05 -6.43
CA LEU A 76 59.19 -8.49 -6.21
C LEU A 76 59.91 -9.37 -5.20
N ILE A 77 61.07 -9.91 -5.57
CA ILE A 77 61.85 -10.81 -4.72
C ILE A 77 63.29 -10.30 -4.67
N THR A 78 63.81 -10.13 -3.46
CA THR A 78 65.23 -9.82 -3.22
C THR A 78 65.80 -10.82 -2.22
N ASN A 79 66.91 -11.46 -2.58
CA ASN A 79 67.69 -12.26 -1.66
C ASN A 79 68.80 -11.44 -0.99
N ASP A 80 69.19 -10.34 -1.62
CA ASP A 80 70.03 -9.29 -1.05
C ASP A 80 69.42 -7.93 -1.40
N LEU A 81 68.80 -7.27 -0.42
CA LEU A 81 68.07 -6.02 -0.62
C LEU A 81 68.93 -4.93 -1.27
N GLU A 82 70.19 -4.80 -0.87
CA GLU A 82 71.07 -3.75 -1.41
C GLU A 82 71.44 -3.99 -2.88
N LYS A 83 71.52 -5.26 -3.28
CA LYS A 83 71.95 -5.68 -4.61
C LYS A 83 70.79 -5.83 -5.60
N ASP A 84 69.68 -6.40 -5.15
CA ASP A 84 68.59 -6.84 -6.01
C ASP A 84 67.50 -5.76 -6.17
N PHE A 85 67.28 -4.95 -5.13
CA PHE A 85 66.20 -3.95 -5.11
C PHE A 85 66.30 -2.87 -6.19
N PRO A 86 67.50 -2.37 -6.59
CA PRO A 86 67.64 -1.42 -7.70
C PRO A 86 67.14 -1.93 -9.06
N GLN A 87 66.89 -3.24 -9.21
CA GLN A 87 66.31 -3.81 -10.42
C GLN A 87 64.81 -3.56 -10.54
N TYR A 88 64.14 -3.25 -9.42
CA TYR A 88 62.69 -3.09 -9.36
C TYR A 88 62.26 -1.64 -9.12
N VAL A 89 63.04 -0.88 -8.36
CA VAL A 89 62.69 0.46 -7.87
C VAL A 89 63.94 1.34 -7.83
N SER A 90 63.81 2.62 -8.18
CA SER A 90 64.96 3.53 -8.34
C SER A 90 65.64 3.94 -7.03
N THR A 91 64.92 3.90 -5.90
CA THR A 91 65.42 4.38 -4.60
C THR A 91 65.03 3.42 -3.46
N ILE A 92 66.01 3.00 -2.65
CA ILE A 92 65.74 2.30 -1.39
C ILE A 92 65.33 3.35 -0.35
N GLN A 93 64.03 3.53 -0.13
CA GLN A 93 63.58 4.25 1.06
C GLN A 93 63.86 3.38 2.30
N LYS A 94 64.70 3.83 3.23
CA LYS A 94 65.09 3.09 4.46
C LYS A 94 63.96 2.84 5.48
N HIS A 95 62.69 2.94 5.07
CA HIS A 95 61.52 2.68 5.92
C HIS A 95 61.22 1.18 6.10
N TYR A 96 61.88 0.30 5.35
CA TYR A 96 61.81 -1.15 5.50
C TYR A 96 62.71 -1.54 6.68
N GLY A 97 62.14 -2.13 7.74
CA GLY A 97 62.72 -2.22 9.09
C GLY A 97 64.24 -2.32 9.11
N GLU A 98 64.90 -1.52 9.94
CA GLU A 98 66.35 -1.16 9.90
C GLU A 98 67.36 -2.33 9.78
N LYS A 99 66.91 -3.59 9.89
CA LYS A 99 67.71 -4.81 9.80
C LYS A 99 67.36 -5.72 8.60
N THR A 100 66.47 -5.29 7.70
CA THR A 100 65.98 -6.13 6.60
C THR A 100 67.07 -6.37 5.55
N SER A 101 67.33 -7.63 5.26
CA SER A 101 68.34 -8.06 4.29
C SER A 101 67.76 -8.75 3.06
N SER A 102 66.54 -9.30 3.17
CA SER A 102 65.79 -9.87 2.06
C SER A 102 64.30 -9.55 2.21
N VAL A 103 63.58 -9.43 1.09
CA VAL A 103 62.15 -9.12 1.06
C VAL A 103 61.45 -9.80 -0.11
N VAL A 104 60.18 -10.13 0.10
CA VAL A 104 59.24 -10.52 -0.94
C VAL A 104 58.01 -9.64 -0.86
N TYR A 105 57.53 -9.15 -2.01
CA TYR A 105 56.21 -8.57 -2.18
C TYR A 105 55.41 -9.46 -3.13
N LEU A 106 54.31 -10.00 -2.62
CA LEU A 106 53.39 -10.85 -3.37
C LEU A 106 52.10 -10.08 -3.65
N PRO A 107 51.70 -9.95 -4.92
CA PRO A 107 50.40 -9.38 -5.25
C PRO A 107 49.29 -10.35 -4.83
N LEU A 108 48.28 -9.82 -4.17
CA LEU A 108 47.09 -10.55 -3.74
C LEU A 108 46.00 -10.29 -4.77
N LYS A 109 45.64 -11.34 -5.51
CA LYS A 109 44.68 -11.25 -6.61
C LYS A 109 43.56 -12.26 -6.42
N VAL A 110 42.37 -11.85 -6.84
CA VAL A 110 41.23 -12.73 -7.05
C VAL A 110 40.81 -12.55 -8.49
N GLU A 111 40.95 -13.61 -9.28
CA GLU A 111 40.86 -13.55 -10.75
C GLU A 111 41.81 -12.46 -11.31
N GLU A 112 41.28 -11.49 -12.06
CA GLU A 112 42.04 -10.37 -12.63
C GLU A 112 42.09 -9.13 -11.72
N ARG A 113 41.44 -9.17 -10.55
CA ARG A 113 41.37 -8.00 -9.66
C ARG A 113 42.47 -8.04 -8.60
N PHE A 114 43.20 -6.94 -8.51
CA PHE A 114 44.24 -6.73 -7.49
C PHE A 114 43.60 -6.29 -6.17
N VAL A 115 43.65 -7.15 -5.16
CA VAL A 115 43.08 -6.93 -3.81
C VAL A 115 44.06 -6.18 -2.91
N GLY A 116 45.36 -6.45 -3.05
CA GLY A 116 46.37 -5.90 -2.15
C GLY A 116 47.74 -6.54 -2.32
N ILE A 117 48.59 -6.38 -1.30
CA ILE A 117 49.97 -6.88 -1.31
C ILE A 117 50.31 -7.51 0.03
N LEU A 118 50.90 -8.70 -0.02
CA LEU A 118 51.52 -9.35 1.12
C LEU A 118 53.03 -9.14 1.03
N THR A 119 53.61 -8.48 2.03
CA THR A 119 55.07 -8.31 2.12
C THR A 119 55.64 -9.09 3.29
N ILE A 120 56.76 -9.78 3.02
CA ILE A 120 57.46 -10.63 3.98
C ILE A 120 58.94 -10.25 3.92
N GLN A 121 59.51 -9.93 5.08
CA GLN A 121 60.90 -9.48 5.20
C GLN A 121 61.64 -10.39 6.16
N SER A 122 62.93 -10.60 5.86
CA SER A 122 63.85 -11.25 6.78
C SER A 122 65.12 -10.44 6.99
N TYR A 123 65.68 -10.55 8.18
CA TYR A 123 66.99 -10.00 8.53
C TYR A 123 68.15 -10.78 7.92
N ASN A 124 67.88 -11.98 7.38
CA ASN A 124 68.88 -12.82 6.72
C ASN A 124 68.90 -12.60 5.21
N LYS A 125 70.08 -12.68 4.60
CA LYS A 125 70.22 -12.76 3.13
C LYS A 125 69.91 -14.17 2.63
N ASN A 126 69.44 -14.28 1.40
CA ASN A 126 69.13 -15.55 0.71
C ASN A 126 68.05 -16.41 1.39
N GLU A 127 67.09 -15.79 2.08
CA GLU A 127 66.04 -16.51 2.81
C GLU A 127 64.98 -17.11 1.86
N PHE A 128 64.75 -16.52 0.69
CA PHE A 128 63.63 -16.85 -0.20
C PHE A 128 64.05 -17.70 -1.40
N ASN A 129 64.22 -19.00 -1.16
CA ASN A 129 64.38 -19.98 -2.24
C ASN A 129 63.03 -20.36 -2.89
N GLU A 130 63.08 -21.04 -4.04
CA GLU A 130 61.87 -21.41 -4.81
C GLU A 130 60.82 -22.22 -4.03
N ASN A 131 61.25 -23.16 -3.18
CA ASN A 131 60.32 -23.95 -2.37
C ASN A 131 59.56 -23.06 -1.39
N ARG A 132 60.26 -22.12 -0.75
CA ARG A 132 59.68 -21.14 0.16
C ARG A 132 58.75 -20.17 -0.58
N LEU A 133 59.16 -19.67 -1.74
CA LEU A 133 58.33 -18.79 -2.57
C LEU A 133 57.01 -19.45 -2.99
N ASN A 134 57.02 -20.74 -3.36
CA ASN A 134 55.80 -21.47 -3.71
C ASN A 134 54.80 -21.57 -2.55
N ILE A 135 55.29 -21.76 -1.32
CA ILE A 135 54.45 -21.74 -0.11
C ILE A 135 53.85 -20.35 0.08
N LEU A 136 54.66 -19.29 -0.04
CA LEU A 136 54.21 -17.92 0.14
C LEU A 136 53.18 -17.48 -0.92
N ARG A 137 53.41 -17.82 -2.20
CA ARG A 137 52.44 -17.58 -3.30
C ARG A 137 51.11 -18.28 -3.04
N THR A 138 51.15 -19.51 -2.55
CA THR A 138 49.94 -20.27 -2.18
C THR A 138 49.17 -19.57 -1.06
N LEU A 139 49.88 -19.11 -0.03
CA LEU A 139 49.27 -18.37 1.09
C LEU A 139 48.69 -17.04 0.63
N ALA A 140 49.41 -16.31 -0.23
CA ALA A 140 48.94 -15.06 -0.81
C ALA A 140 47.59 -15.28 -1.53
N ASN A 141 47.46 -16.31 -2.36
CA ASN A 141 46.18 -16.62 -3.01
C ASN A 141 45.05 -16.90 -2.01
N TYR A 142 45.30 -17.68 -0.94
CA TYR A 142 44.29 -17.93 0.10
C TYR A 142 43.89 -16.66 0.85
N VAL A 143 44.86 -15.78 1.16
CA VAL A 143 44.62 -14.49 1.82
C VAL A 143 43.77 -13.60 0.93
N ALA A 144 44.08 -13.52 -0.36
CA ALA A 144 43.36 -12.71 -1.33
C ALA A 144 41.87 -13.11 -1.40
N ILE A 145 41.59 -14.40 -1.53
CA ILE A 145 40.22 -14.95 -1.56
C ILE A 145 39.49 -14.68 -0.24
N GLY A 146 40.16 -14.84 0.90
CA GLY A 146 39.56 -14.61 2.21
C GLY A 146 39.15 -13.15 2.44
N VAL A 147 39.99 -12.20 2.01
CA VAL A 147 39.72 -10.77 2.10
C VAL A 147 38.57 -10.37 1.18
N ASP A 148 38.56 -10.83 -0.07
CA ASP A 148 37.48 -10.53 -1.01
C ASP A 148 36.12 -11.05 -0.52
N ASN A 149 36.07 -12.30 -0.05
CA ASN A 149 34.85 -12.87 0.52
C ASN A 149 34.32 -12.07 1.71
N ALA A 150 35.21 -11.51 2.54
CA ALA A 150 34.82 -10.71 3.69
C ALA A 150 34.17 -9.38 3.27
N ASP A 151 34.74 -8.69 2.29
CA ASP A 151 34.21 -7.44 1.76
C ASP A 151 32.89 -7.67 0.99
N ALA A 152 32.79 -8.76 0.22
CA ALA A 152 31.56 -9.17 -0.44
C ALA A 152 30.44 -9.43 0.58
N TYR A 153 30.71 -10.19 1.65
CA TYR A 153 29.74 -10.48 2.70
C TYR A 153 29.28 -9.22 3.43
N LYS A 154 30.20 -8.29 3.72
CA LYS A 154 29.88 -7.01 4.35
C LYS A 154 28.97 -6.16 3.46
N THR A 155 29.27 -6.09 2.17
CA THR A 155 28.44 -5.36 1.19
C THR A 155 27.05 -5.98 1.06
N LEU A 156 26.98 -7.31 0.96
CA LEU A 156 25.72 -8.05 0.88
C LEU A 156 24.86 -7.84 2.13
N SER A 157 25.45 -7.92 3.32
CA SER A 157 24.72 -7.72 4.59
C SER A 157 24.18 -6.29 4.72
N LYS A 158 24.92 -5.27 4.26
CA LYS A 158 24.44 -3.89 4.18
C LYS A 158 23.25 -3.77 3.23
N ARG A 159 23.37 -4.34 2.02
CA ARG A 159 22.30 -4.31 1.01
C ARG A 159 21.03 -5.03 1.47
N ASN A 160 21.18 -6.16 2.16
CA ASN A 160 20.07 -6.89 2.76
C ASN A 160 19.34 -6.07 3.83
N ARG A 161 20.06 -5.28 4.63
CA ARG A 161 19.44 -4.36 5.60
C ARG A 161 18.65 -3.26 4.89
N GLU A 162 19.25 -2.59 3.90
CA GLU A 162 18.58 -1.56 3.09
C GLU A 162 17.31 -2.08 2.40
N LEU A 163 17.37 -3.30 1.84
CA LEU A 163 16.22 -3.95 1.22
C LEU A 163 15.11 -4.24 2.22
N LYS A 164 15.46 -4.70 3.43
CA LYS A 164 14.48 -4.98 4.48
C LYS A 164 13.77 -3.70 4.91
N ASP A 165 14.51 -2.63 5.14
CA ASP A 165 13.94 -1.33 5.54
C ASP A 165 13.01 -0.78 4.43
N SER A 166 13.42 -0.90 3.16
CA SER A 166 12.59 -0.51 2.01
C SER A 166 11.31 -1.34 1.88
N LEU A 167 11.37 -2.64 2.16
CA LEU A 167 10.19 -3.51 2.15
C LEU A 167 9.22 -3.16 3.28
N GLU A 168 9.72 -2.82 4.47
CA GLU A 168 8.90 -2.34 5.58
C GLU A 168 8.20 -1.03 5.22
N GLU A 169 8.92 -0.08 4.61
CA GLU A 169 8.36 1.18 4.11
C GLU A 169 7.26 0.92 3.07
N ILE A 170 7.51 0.15 2.01
CA ILE A 170 6.51 -0.20 0.99
C ILE A 170 5.26 -0.83 1.62
N ASN A 171 5.42 -1.72 2.60
CA ASN A 171 4.30 -2.34 3.29
C ASN A 171 3.46 -1.32 4.08
N THR A 172 4.10 -0.33 4.72
CA THR A 172 3.36 0.74 5.42
C THR A 172 2.61 1.65 4.44
N LEU A 173 3.23 2.02 3.32
CA LEU A 173 2.56 2.80 2.28
C LEU A 173 1.37 2.05 1.68
N ASN A 174 1.53 0.76 1.34
CA ASN A 174 0.46 -0.05 0.79
C ASN A 174 -0.74 -0.17 1.75
N LYS A 175 -0.49 -0.31 3.05
CA LYS A 175 -1.56 -0.30 4.06
C LYS A 175 -2.29 1.05 4.13
N GLY A 176 -1.54 2.16 4.05
CA GLY A 176 -2.12 3.50 4.00
C GLY A 176 -2.98 3.71 2.76
N LEU A 177 -2.48 3.30 1.59
CA LEU A 177 -3.17 3.39 0.32
C LEU A 177 -4.47 2.58 0.32
N GLU A 178 -4.44 1.34 0.83
CA GLU A 178 -5.64 0.50 0.89
C GLU A 178 -6.72 1.10 1.80
N LYS A 179 -6.32 1.70 2.93
CA LYS A 179 -7.26 2.38 3.82
C LYS A 179 -7.92 3.58 3.15
N GLU A 180 -7.16 4.38 2.41
CA GLU A 180 -7.71 5.53 1.67
C GLU A 180 -8.62 5.06 0.51
N ARG A 181 -8.23 3.98 -0.18
CA ARG A 181 -9.03 3.34 -1.22
C ARG A 181 -10.38 2.87 -0.68
N GLN A 182 -10.38 2.18 0.46
CA GLN A 182 -11.60 1.71 1.13
C GLN A 182 -12.51 2.87 1.56
N LYS A 183 -11.92 3.94 2.09
CA LYS A 183 -12.66 5.15 2.47
C LYS A 183 -13.31 5.82 1.26
N SER A 184 -12.55 5.99 0.17
CA SER A 184 -13.06 6.55 -1.09
C SER A 184 -14.18 5.69 -1.68
N GLU A 185 -14.01 4.36 -1.66
CA GLU A 185 -15.01 3.41 -2.14
C GLU A 185 -16.29 3.44 -1.32
N SER A 186 -16.19 3.44 0.01
CA SER A 186 -17.35 3.55 0.90
C SER A 186 -18.11 4.86 0.68
N LEU A 187 -17.42 5.99 0.53
CA LEU A 187 -18.07 7.28 0.27
C LEU A 187 -18.81 7.30 -1.07
N LEU A 188 -18.25 6.70 -2.11
CA LEU A 188 -18.91 6.59 -3.41
C LEU A 188 -20.16 5.72 -3.33
N LEU A 189 -20.08 4.58 -2.64
CA LEU A 189 -21.20 3.65 -2.45
C LEU A 189 -22.30 4.18 -1.53
N ASN A 190 -22.01 5.18 -0.69
CA ASN A 190 -23.02 5.89 0.09
C ASN A 190 -23.85 6.87 -0.76
N ILE A 191 -23.41 7.19 -1.99
CA ILE A 191 -24.06 8.17 -2.87
C ILE A 191 -24.70 7.49 -4.09
N LEU A 192 -24.07 6.42 -4.59
CA LEU A 192 -24.51 5.73 -5.80
C LEU A 192 -24.69 4.23 -5.52
N PRO A 193 -25.71 3.59 -6.13
CA PRO A 193 -25.81 2.14 -6.12
C PRO A 193 -24.55 1.49 -6.67
N LYS A 194 -24.17 0.32 -6.14
CA LYS A 194 -22.91 -0.36 -6.48
C LYS A 194 -22.71 -0.58 -7.97
N SER A 195 -23.72 -1.13 -8.66
CA SER A 195 -23.67 -1.39 -10.11
C SER A 195 -23.42 -0.11 -10.92
N THR A 196 -24.02 0.99 -10.47
CA THR A 196 -23.90 2.31 -11.09
C THR A 196 -22.52 2.93 -10.84
N ALA A 197 -22.01 2.80 -9.62
CA ALA A 197 -20.67 3.26 -9.26
C ALA A 197 -19.56 2.54 -10.05
N GLU A 198 -19.72 1.23 -10.27
CA GLU A 198 -18.78 0.42 -11.07
C GLU A 198 -18.76 0.85 -12.54
N ARG A 199 -19.92 1.10 -13.14
CA ARG A 199 -20.05 1.63 -14.51
C ARG A 199 -19.40 3.00 -14.67
N LEU A 200 -19.60 3.89 -13.69
CA LEU A 200 -18.98 5.21 -13.70
C LEU A 200 -17.44 5.13 -13.59
N LYS A 201 -16.93 4.23 -12.73
CA LYS A 201 -15.49 3.94 -12.63
C LYS A 201 -14.91 3.38 -13.94
N ALA A 202 -15.70 2.61 -14.69
CA ALA A 202 -15.33 2.07 -15.99
C ALA A 202 -15.32 3.13 -17.12
N GLY A 203 -15.70 4.38 -16.83
CA GLY A 203 -15.68 5.48 -17.79
C GLY A 203 -16.98 5.65 -18.58
N GLU A 204 -18.07 5.00 -18.19
CA GLU A 204 -19.37 5.20 -18.81
C GLU A 204 -19.89 6.62 -18.49
N SER A 205 -20.16 7.40 -19.54
CA SER A 205 -20.49 8.82 -19.42
C SER A 205 -21.98 9.09 -19.26
N VAL A 206 -22.84 8.18 -19.71
CA VAL A 206 -24.31 8.27 -19.60
C VAL A 206 -24.83 6.94 -19.10
N ILE A 207 -25.22 6.90 -17.82
CA ILE A 207 -25.82 5.72 -17.20
C ILE A 207 -27.32 5.97 -17.12
N ALA A 208 -28.08 5.28 -17.96
CA ALA A 208 -29.53 5.31 -17.96
C ALA A 208 -30.09 3.93 -18.34
N ASP A 209 -30.89 3.36 -17.45
CA ASP A 209 -31.50 2.05 -17.59
C ASP A 209 -33.02 2.18 -17.63
N TYR A 210 -33.63 1.60 -18.66
CA TYR A 210 -35.09 1.51 -18.74
C TYR A 210 -35.57 0.25 -18.01
N ILE A 211 -36.35 0.44 -16.96
CA ILE A 211 -36.84 -0.62 -16.09
C ILE A 211 -38.36 -0.71 -16.23
N LYS A 212 -38.82 -1.79 -16.87
CA LYS A 212 -40.25 -1.98 -17.21
C LYS A 212 -41.18 -2.05 -16.02
N LYS A 213 -40.74 -2.58 -14.89
CA LYS A 213 -41.61 -2.78 -13.72
C LYS A 213 -40.83 -2.44 -12.47
N SER A 214 -41.18 -1.31 -11.89
CA SER A 214 -40.65 -0.84 -10.61
C SER A 214 -41.80 -0.28 -9.78
N THR A 215 -41.65 -0.28 -8.47
CA THR A 215 -42.63 0.35 -7.57
C THR A 215 -41.97 1.55 -6.90
N VAL A 216 -42.55 2.72 -7.08
CA VAL A 216 -42.06 3.99 -6.51
C VAL A 216 -42.95 4.38 -5.35
N LEU A 217 -42.32 4.81 -4.25
CA LEU A 217 -42.96 5.31 -3.04
C LEU A 217 -42.51 6.75 -2.76
N PHE A 218 -43.48 7.61 -2.48
CA PHE A 218 -43.28 8.93 -1.89
C PHE A 218 -43.90 8.96 -0.50
N ALA A 219 -43.19 9.49 0.50
CA ALA A 219 -43.69 9.69 1.85
C ALA A 219 -43.43 11.12 2.31
N ASP A 220 -44.50 11.89 2.52
CA ASP A 220 -44.43 13.31 2.90
C ASP A 220 -44.88 13.51 4.35
N ILE A 221 -44.17 14.37 5.10
CA ILE A 221 -44.52 14.67 6.49
C ILE A 221 -45.63 15.73 6.52
N VAL A 222 -46.80 15.32 7.00
CA VAL A 222 -47.99 16.17 7.03
C VAL A 222 -47.76 17.39 7.92
N GLY A 223 -47.88 18.58 7.31
CA GLY A 223 -47.86 19.85 8.04
C GLY A 223 -46.46 20.24 8.54
N PHE A 224 -45.40 19.61 8.03
CA PHE A 224 -44.03 19.90 8.43
C PHE A 224 -43.68 21.38 8.28
N SER A 225 -44.07 22.04 7.19
CA SER A 225 -43.82 23.48 6.98
C SER A 225 -44.45 24.38 8.06
N LYS A 226 -45.53 23.93 8.70
CA LYS A 226 -46.12 24.63 9.85
C LYS A 226 -45.35 24.30 11.13
N LEU A 227 -45.05 23.02 11.36
CA LEU A 227 -44.28 22.55 12.52
C LEU A 227 -42.87 23.14 12.57
N SER A 228 -42.23 23.38 11.43
CA SER A 228 -40.90 24.01 11.35
C SER A 228 -40.89 25.44 11.91
N THR A 229 -42.03 26.14 11.94
CA THR A 229 -42.16 27.47 12.58
C THR A 229 -42.39 27.39 14.09
N GLN A 230 -42.83 26.24 14.61
CA GLN A 230 -43.09 26.01 16.04
C GLN A 230 -41.89 25.40 16.78
N ILE A 231 -40.95 24.81 16.05
CA ILE A 231 -39.74 24.23 16.61
C ILE A 231 -38.75 25.36 16.95
N PRO A 232 -38.32 25.51 18.21
CA PRO A 232 -37.57 26.70 18.66
C PRO A 232 -36.19 26.89 18.01
N THR A 233 -35.55 25.81 17.57
CA THR A 233 -34.19 25.86 17.02
C THR A 233 -34.06 25.10 15.69
N PRO A 234 -33.29 25.62 14.72
CA PRO A 234 -33.00 24.91 13.48
C PRO A 234 -32.33 23.54 13.72
N ASN A 235 -31.46 23.43 14.73
CA ASN A 235 -30.79 22.17 15.08
C ASN A 235 -31.81 21.08 15.45
N GLN A 236 -32.78 21.40 16.31
CA GLN A 236 -33.81 20.46 16.72
C GLN A 236 -34.68 20.00 15.54
N LEU A 237 -34.98 20.91 14.60
CA LEU A 237 -35.73 20.57 13.38
C LEU A 237 -34.97 19.55 12.53
N VAL A 238 -33.68 19.80 12.31
CA VAL A 238 -32.81 18.91 11.54
C VAL A 238 -32.63 17.57 12.26
N GLU A 239 -32.49 17.56 13.59
CA GLU A 239 -32.40 16.33 14.37
C GLU A 239 -33.66 15.45 14.24
N ILE A 240 -34.86 16.05 14.31
CA ILE A 240 -36.12 15.31 14.13
C ILE A 240 -36.21 14.75 12.71
N LEU A 241 -35.94 15.57 11.69
CA LEU A 241 -35.91 15.10 10.30
C LEU A 241 -34.91 13.95 10.11
N ASN A 242 -33.72 14.09 10.67
CA ASN A 242 -32.68 13.08 10.58
C ASN A 242 -33.12 11.78 11.25
N GLN A 243 -33.79 11.82 12.41
CA GLN A 243 -34.32 10.62 13.07
C GLN A 243 -35.41 9.93 12.23
N ILE A 244 -36.33 10.70 11.63
CA ILE A 244 -37.37 10.16 10.75
C ILE A 244 -36.75 9.50 9.52
N PHE A 245 -35.87 10.22 8.80
CA PHE A 245 -35.27 9.69 7.58
C PHE A 245 -34.28 8.55 7.85
N THR A 246 -33.58 8.55 8.98
CA THR A 246 -32.74 7.41 9.38
C THR A 246 -33.61 6.17 9.60
N CYS A 247 -34.75 6.32 10.27
CA CYS A 247 -35.70 5.21 10.43
C CYS A 247 -36.22 4.69 9.08
N PHE A 248 -36.45 5.58 8.10
CA PHE A 248 -36.85 5.17 6.74
C PHE A 248 -35.69 4.52 5.97
N ASP A 249 -34.47 5.00 6.13
CA ASP A 249 -33.25 4.42 5.56
C ASP A 249 -33.01 2.98 6.09
N ASP A 250 -33.25 2.76 7.39
CA ASP A 250 -33.18 1.43 8.00
C ASP A 250 -34.25 0.48 7.44
N ILE A 251 -35.47 0.98 7.23
CA ILE A 251 -36.56 0.21 6.60
C ILE A 251 -36.23 -0.11 5.14
N ALA A 252 -35.71 0.86 4.38
CA ALA A 252 -35.28 0.65 3.00
C ALA A 252 -34.19 -0.45 2.94
N SER A 253 -33.22 -0.38 3.85
CA SER A 253 -32.15 -1.38 3.98
C SER A 253 -32.70 -2.77 4.34
N LYS A 254 -33.65 -2.85 5.29
CA LYS A 254 -34.30 -4.11 5.71
C LYS A 254 -34.99 -4.83 4.54
N TYR A 255 -35.62 -4.09 3.63
CA TYR A 255 -36.35 -4.65 2.49
C TYR A 255 -35.54 -4.67 1.19
N HIS A 256 -34.25 -4.27 1.22
CA HIS A 256 -33.39 -4.13 0.05
C HIS A 256 -34.02 -3.23 -1.03
N LEU A 257 -34.51 -2.06 -0.60
CA LEU A 257 -35.11 -1.04 -1.43
C LEU A 257 -34.13 0.13 -1.59
N GLU A 258 -34.17 0.79 -2.73
CA GLU A 258 -33.25 1.87 -3.05
C GLU A 258 -33.85 3.22 -2.62
N LYS A 259 -33.13 3.94 -1.76
CA LYS A 259 -33.43 5.35 -1.48
C LYS A 259 -33.02 6.18 -2.70
N ILE A 260 -33.94 6.97 -3.24
CA ILE A 260 -33.63 7.84 -4.37
C ILE A 260 -33.14 9.19 -3.89
N LYS A 261 -33.98 9.91 -3.14
CA LYS A 261 -33.67 11.24 -2.63
C LYS A 261 -34.67 11.68 -1.58
N THR A 262 -34.33 12.76 -0.89
CA THR A 262 -35.28 13.57 -0.15
C THR A 262 -35.58 14.86 -0.93
N ILE A 263 -36.84 15.30 -0.90
CA ILE A 263 -37.31 16.53 -1.54
C ILE A 263 -37.99 17.35 -0.45
N GLY A 264 -37.21 18.18 0.25
CA GLY A 264 -37.68 18.83 1.48
C GLY A 264 -37.99 17.79 2.56
N ASP A 265 -39.24 17.75 2.98
CA ASP A 265 -39.82 16.80 3.95
C ASP A 265 -40.37 15.51 3.33
N CYS A 266 -40.31 15.39 2.01
CA CYS A 266 -40.73 14.19 1.29
C CYS A 266 -39.56 13.21 1.09
N TYR A 267 -39.79 11.93 1.38
CA TYR A 267 -38.86 10.82 1.19
C TYR A 267 -39.26 9.99 -0.03
N MET A 268 -38.32 9.75 -0.96
CA MET A 268 -38.55 8.97 -2.17
C MET A 268 -37.68 7.71 -2.19
N MET A 269 -38.32 6.56 -2.42
CA MET A 269 -37.65 5.27 -2.56
C MET A 269 -38.33 4.43 -3.65
N ALA A 270 -37.64 3.40 -4.12
CA ALA A 270 -38.21 2.47 -5.08
C ALA A 270 -37.68 1.04 -4.93
N GLY A 271 -38.52 0.09 -5.35
CA GLY A 271 -38.18 -1.32 -5.50
C GLY A 271 -38.06 -1.71 -6.97
N GLY A 272 -37.30 -2.78 -7.24
CA GLY A 272 -37.05 -3.26 -8.60
C GLY A 272 -35.99 -2.44 -9.33
N ILE A 273 -35.17 -1.69 -8.59
CA ILE A 273 -34.07 -0.87 -9.08
C ILE A 273 -32.85 -1.02 -8.13
N PRO A 274 -31.62 -0.71 -8.59
CA PRO A 274 -31.21 -0.63 -10.00
C PRO A 274 -31.38 -1.96 -10.74
N ILE A 275 -31.57 -3.06 -10.00
CA ILE A 275 -31.77 -4.41 -10.53
C ILE A 275 -33.25 -4.77 -10.37
N ALA A 276 -33.89 -5.22 -11.46
CA ALA A 276 -35.29 -5.66 -11.44
C ALA A 276 -35.50 -6.88 -10.53
N THR A 277 -36.57 -6.86 -9.73
CA THR A 277 -36.98 -7.98 -8.87
C THR A 277 -38.48 -8.17 -8.92
N GLU A 278 -38.99 -9.40 -8.95
CA GLU A 278 -40.44 -9.64 -9.06
C GLU A 278 -41.25 -9.22 -7.81
N ASP A 279 -40.61 -9.22 -6.64
CA ASP A 279 -41.21 -8.90 -5.35
C ASP A 279 -41.17 -7.41 -4.99
N HIS A 280 -40.80 -6.55 -5.94
CA HIS A 280 -40.59 -5.11 -5.70
C HIS A 280 -41.82 -4.42 -5.07
N ALA A 281 -43.03 -4.79 -5.50
CA ALA A 281 -44.27 -4.18 -5.03
C ALA A 281 -44.63 -4.64 -3.61
N GLU A 282 -44.40 -5.92 -3.29
CA GLU A 282 -44.62 -6.47 -1.96
C GLU A 282 -43.67 -5.82 -0.95
N LYS A 283 -42.38 -5.73 -1.28
CA LYS A 283 -41.38 -5.09 -0.42
C LYS A 283 -41.72 -3.63 -0.13
N ILE A 284 -42.11 -2.85 -1.15
CA ILE A 284 -42.53 -1.46 -0.97
C ILE A 284 -43.78 -1.35 -0.09
N ALA A 285 -44.77 -2.25 -0.26
CA ALA A 285 -45.97 -2.27 0.57
C ALA A 285 -45.64 -2.56 2.05
N LEU A 286 -44.77 -3.54 2.32
CA LEU A 286 -44.29 -3.84 3.68
C LEU A 286 -43.51 -2.66 4.28
N ALA A 287 -42.61 -2.06 3.49
CA ALA A 287 -41.87 -0.87 3.90
C ALA A 287 -42.81 0.29 4.27
N ALA A 288 -43.84 0.56 3.47
CA ALA A 288 -44.81 1.62 3.75
C ALA A 288 -45.56 1.41 5.07
N ILE A 289 -45.93 0.16 5.39
CA ILE A 289 -46.57 -0.20 6.66
C ILE A 289 -45.58 0.03 7.82
N ASP A 290 -44.34 -0.43 7.67
CA ASP A 290 -43.28 -0.25 8.67
C ASP A 290 -42.92 1.23 8.87
N MET A 291 -43.00 2.08 7.84
CA MET A 291 -42.75 3.52 7.95
C MET A 291 -43.79 4.21 8.85
N ILE A 292 -45.07 3.86 8.70
CA ILE A 292 -46.14 4.38 9.57
C ILE A 292 -45.91 3.92 11.02
N GLN A 293 -45.55 2.65 11.23
CA GLN A 293 -45.31 2.12 12.56
C GLN A 293 -44.03 2.69 13.20
N GLY A 294 -42.96 2.79 12.43
CA GLY A 294 -41.67 3.35 12.84
C GLY A 294 -41.82 4.81 13.28
N LEU A 295 -42.55 5.61 12.49
CA LEU A 295 -42.86 6.98 12.85
C LEU A 295 -43.67 7.08 14.14
N LYS A 296 -44.70 6.24 14.33
CA LYS A 296 -45.47 6.17 15.59
C LYS A 296 -44.59 5.81 16.78
N ASN A 297 -43.62 4.92 16.59
CA ASN A 297 -42.69 4.51 17.65
C ASN A 297 -41.72 5.62 18.04
N LEU A 298 -41.14 6.32 17.06
CA LEU A 298 -40.23 7.44 17.31
C LEU A 298 -40.91 8.55 18.13
N GLN A 299 -42.14 8.89 17.76
CA GLN A 299 -42.91 9.97 18.39
C GLN A 299 -43.31 9.70 19.83
N LYS A 300 -43.27 8.46 20.33
CA LYS A 300 -43.53 8.15 21.75
C LYS A 300 -42.62 8.91 22.71
N SER A 301 -41.42 9.29 22.24
CA SER A 301 -40.43 10.04 23.00
C SER A 301 -40.45 11.55 22.70
N TRP A 302 -41.30 12.00 21.78
CA TRP A 302 -41.33 13.39 21.31
C TRP A 302 -42.57 14.13 21.84
N LYS A 303 -42.47 15.45 21.90
CA LYS A 303 -43.59 16.34 22.26
C LYS A 303 -44.49 16.70 21.07
N TYR A 304 -44.09 16.31 19.86
CA TYR A 304 -44.75 16.67 18.62
C TYR A 304 -45.33 15.42 17.98
N GLU A 305 -46.58 15.52 17.53
CA GLU A 305 -47.23 14.48 16.75
C GLU A 305 -47.03 14.79 15.27
N PHE A 306 -46.44 13.84 14.54
CA PHE A 306 -46.32 13.91 13.09
C PHE A 306 -47.17 12.83 12.45
N ASN A 307 -47.61 13.10 11.24
CA ASN A 307 -48.23 12.09 10.41
C ASN A 307 -47.56 12.10 9.04
N ILE A 308 -47.66 11.01 8.30
CA ILE A 308 -47.15 10.93 6.93
C ILE A 308 -48.26 10.57 5.96
N ARG A 309 -48.19 11.12 4.76
CA ARG A 309 -48.93 10.62 3.61
C ARG A 309 -47.98 9.76 2.78
N ILE A 310 -48.42 8.57 2.41
CA ILE A 310 -47.64 7.69 1.54
C ILE A 310 -48.39 7.49 0.23
N GLY A 311 -47.69 7.66 -0.89
CA GLY A 311 -48.17 7.41 -2.24
C GLY A 311 -47.35 6.33 -2.93
N ILE A 312 -48.01 5.34 -3.52
CA ILE A 312 -47.36 4.20 -4.17
C ILE A 312 -47.93 3.99 -5.57
N HIS A 313 -47.03 3.82 -6.55
CA HIS A 313 -47.40 3.42 -7.90
C HIS A 313 -46.38 2.43 -8.49
N THR A 314 -46.85 1.55 -9.36
CA THR A 314 -46.03 0.57 -10.08
C THR A 314 -46.12 0.83 -11.58
N GLY A 315 -44.97 0.87 -12.25
CA GLY A 315 -44.86 0.96 -13.69
C GLY A 315 -43.43 1.18 -14.17
N ASP A 316 -43.30 1.52 -15.44
CA ASP A 316 -42.02 1.73 -16.12
C ASP A 316 -41.32 3.00 -15.65
N VAL A 317 -40.00 2.91 -15.43
CA VAL A 317 -39.16 4.05 -15.07
C VAL A 317 -37.85 4.02 -15.86
N VAL A 318 -37.27 5.20 -16.04
CA VAL A 318 -35.86 5.35 -16.42
C VAL A 318 -35.09 5.68 -15.16
N ALA A 319 -34.11 4.86 -14.81
CA ALA A 319 -33.21 5.09 -13.69
C ALA A 319 -31.81 5.42 -14.20
N GLY A 320 -31.09 6.33 -13.56
CA GLY A 320 -29.78 6.71 -14.10
C GLY A 320 -29.05 7.76 -13.28
N VAL A 321 -27.84 8.07 -13.70
CA VAL A 321 -27.00 9.09 -13.06
C VAL A 321 -26.96 10.37 -13.88
N ILE A 322 -27.22 11.48 -13.22
CA ILE A 322 -27.05 12.82 -13.79
C ILE A 322 -26.01 13.63 -13.00
N GLY A 323 -25.35 14.55 -13.69
CA GLY A 323 -24.42 15.51 -13.10
C GLY A 323 -22.97 15.29 -13.54
N LYS A 324 -22.19 16.38 -13.52
CA LYS A 324 -20.75 16.35 -13.84
C LYS A 324 -19.86 16.32 -12.59
N ASN A 325 -20.26 17.08 -11.56
CA ASN A 325 -19.50 17.25 -10.31
C ASN A 325 -20.26 16.75 -9.07
N LYS A 326 -21.58 16.63 -9.17
CA LYS A 326 -22.48 16.14 -8.10
C LYS A 326 -23.35 15.07 -8.73
N PHE A 327 -22.80 13.86 -8.83
CA PHE A 327 -23.53 12.72 -9.37
C PHE A 327 -24.73 12.43 -8.49
N VAL A 328 -25.90 12.31 -9.10
CA VAL A 328 -27.16 11.93 -8.44
C VAL A 328 -27.75 10.78 -9.22
N TYR A 329 -27.98 9.65 -8.55
CA TYR A 329 -28.80 8.58 -9.08
C TYR A 329 -30.28 8.95 -8.88
N ASP A 330 -31.08 8.96 -9.94
CA ASP A 330 -32.45 9.44 -9.91
C ASP A 330 -33.37 8.61 -10.83
N LEU A 331 -34.68 8.81 -10.67
CA LEU A 331 -35.72 8.19 -11.49
C LEU A 331 -36.48 9.24 -12.29
N TRP A 332 -36.79 8.90 -13.54
CA TRP A 332 -37.62 9.67 -14.44
C TRP A 332 -38.70 8.80 -15.05
N GLY A 333 -39.80 9.44 -15.43
CA GLY A 333 -40.92 8.77 -16.10
C GLY A 333 -42.25 9.16 -15.50
N ASP A 334 -43.29 8.79 -16.24
CA ASP A 334 -44.67 9.07 -15.88
C ASP A 334 -45.12 8.32 -14.61
N SER A 335 -44.55 7.14 -14.33
CA SER A 335 -44.79 6.41 -13.09
C SER A 335 -44.29 7.14 -11.83
N VAL A 336 -43.16 7.86 -11.91
CA VAL A 336 -42.66 8.68 -10.79
C VAL A 336 -43.65 9.80 -10.47
N ASN A 337 -44.12 10.50 -11.50
CA ASN A 337 -45.13 11.55 -11.34
C ASN A 337 -46.43 10.98 -10.75
N THR A 338 -46.86 9.80 -11.20
CA THR A 338 -48.07 9.14 -10.70
C THR A 338 -47.95 8.79 -9.21
N ALA A 339 -46.82 8.24 -8.78
CA ALA A 339 -46.56 7.94 -7.37
C ALA A 339 -46.63 9.21 -6.49
N SER A 340 -46.00 10.30 -6.94
CA SER A 340 -46.07 11.60 -6.26
C SER A 340 -47.51 12.12 -6.18
N ARG A 341 -48.35 11.89 -7.20
CA ARG A 341 -49.78 12.26 -7.15
C ARG A 341 -50.58 11.41 -6.17
N MET A 342 -50.25 10.12 -6.01
CA MET A 342 -50.87 9.28 -4.98
C MET A 342 -50.53 9.80 -3.59
N GLU A 343 -49.31 10.29 -3.36
CA GLU A 343 -48.95 10.92 -2.07
C GLU A 343 -49.77 12.19 -1.88
N SER A 344 -49.76 13.10 -2.86
CA SER A 344 -50.37 14.42 -2.70
C SER A 344 -51.89 14.39 -2.53
N HIS A 345 -52.57 13.37 -3.08
CA HIS A 345 -54.01 13.12 -2.89
C HIS A 345 -54.31 12.16 -1.74
N GLY A 346 -53.25 11.68 -1.05
CA GLY A 346 -53.34 10.79 0.08
C GLY A 346 -53.91 11.45 1.32
N GLN A 347 -54.24 10.62 2.31
CA GLN A 347 -54.73 11.07 3.62
C GLN A 347 -53.65 10.85 4.69
N PRO A 348 -53.53 11.75 5.68
CA PRO A 348 -52.60 11.56 6.79
C PRO A 348 -52.77 10.19 7.45
N GLY A 349 -51.68 9.43 7.54
CA GLY A 349 -51.63 8.11 8.17
C GLY A 349 -52.16 6.97 7.31
N LYS A 350 -52.47 7.24 6.03
CA LYS A 350 -52.88 6.22 5.06
C LYS A 350 -51.83 6.04 3.96
N ILE A 351 -51.84 4.85 3.39
CA ILE A 351 -50.99 4.46 2.25
C ILE A 351 -51.87 4.45 0.99
N HIS A 352 -51.76 5.48 0.16
CA HIS A 352 -52.54 5.64 -1.07
C HIS A 352 -51.84 4.98 -2.25
N CYS A 353 -52.55 4.11 -2.95
CA CYS A 353 -52.03 3.29 -4.02
C CYS A 353 -52.84 3.50 -5.31
N SER A 354 -52.13 3.49 -6.43
CA SER A 354 -52.76 3.37 -7.76
C SER A 354 -53.38 1.98 -7.98
N GLU A 355 -54.28 1.86 -8.96
CA GLU A 355 -54.86 0.57 -9.39
C GLU A 355 -53.80 -0.47 -9.79
N ALA A 356 -52.68 -0.07 -10.42
CA ALA A 356 -51.60 -1.00 -10.78
C ALA A 356 -50.96 -1.70 -9.56
N VAL A 357 -50.87 -1.00 -8.43
CA VAL A 357 -50.38 -1.57 -7.16
C VAL A 357 -51.41 -2.50 -6.57
N TYR A 358 -52.68 -2.11 -6.57
CA TYR A 358 -53.79 -2.97 -6.13
C TYR A 358 -53.81 -4.28 -6.93
N GLU A 359 -53.81 -4.21 -8.26
CA GLU A 359 -53.83 -5.42 -9.11
C GLU A 359 -52.64 -6.35 -8.85
N SER A 360 -51.47 -5.79 -8.53
CA SER A 360 -50.27 -6.58 -8.23
C SER A 360 -50.30 -7.23 -6.85
N LEU A 361 -51.10 -6.72 -5.90
CA LEU A 361 -51.00 -7.05 -4.48
C LEU A 361 -52.33 -7.50 -3.84
N LYS A 362 -53.45 -7.42 -4.57
CA LYS A 362 -54.81 -7.67 -4.03
C LYS A 362 -55.01 -9.05 -3.43
N ASP A 363 -54.19 -10.03 -3.81
CA ASP A 363 -54.28 -11.39 -3.30
C ASP A 363 -53.60 -11.54 -1.92
N ILE A 364 -52.58 -10.72 -1.65
CA ILE A 364 -51.71 -10.83 -0.45
C ILE A 364 -51.91 -9.68 0.56
N PHE A 365 -52.47 -8.54 0.14
CA PHE A 365 -52.74 -7.39 1.00
C PHE A 365 -54.22 -6.98 0.99
N ALA A 366 -54.69 -6.41 2.09
CA ALA A 366 -56.02 -5.86 2.22
C ALA A 366 -56.05 -4.39 1.77
N PHE A 367 -57.07 -4.02 0.98
CA PHE A 367 -57.24 -2.67 0.45
C PHE A 367 -58.66 -2.15 0.71
N GLU A 368 -58.76 -0.85 0.92
CA GLU A 368 -60.00 -0.07 0.92
C GLU A 368 -60.12 0.67 -0.42
N ASP A 369 -61.22 0.52 -1.15
CA ASP A 369 -61.47 1.28 -2.38
C ASP A 369 -61.68 2.76 -2.05
N ARG A 370 -60.83 3.62 -2.58
CA ARG A 370 -60.94 5.08 -2.41
C ARG A 370 -61.90 5.70 -3.43
N GLY A 371 -62.22 4.97 -4.49
CA GLY A 371 -62.98 5.44 -5.64
C GLY A 371 -62.12 6.15 -6.68
N VAL A 372 -62.80 6.80 -7.61
CA VAL A 372 -62.19 7.58 -8.69
C VAL A 372 -61.84 8.98 -8.21
N ILE A 373 -60.61 9.40 -8.46
CA ILE A 373 -60.12 10.76 -8.20
C ILE A 373 -59.61 11.41 -9.48
N GLU A 374 -59.74 12.73 -9.59
CA GLU A 374 -59.15 13.50 -10.69
C GLU A 374 -57.69 13.77 -10.41
N VAL A 375 -56.79 13.24 -11.25
CA VAL A 375 -55.35 13.41 -11.12
C VAL A 375 -54.83 14.30 -12.24
N LYS A 376 -54.21 15.44 -11.86
CA LYS A 376 -53.66 16.41 -12.82
C LYS A 376 -52.69 15.74 -13.80
N GLY A 377 -52.99 15.83 -15.09
CA GLY A 377 -52.19 15.25 -16.18
C GLY A 377 -52.51 13.78 -16.50
N LYS A 378 -53.46 13.17 -15.78
CA LYS A 378 -53.90 11.77 -15.97
C LYS A 378 -55.40 11.65 -16.21
N GLY A 379 -56.18 12.56 -15.64
CA GLY A 379 -57.65 12.48 -15.62
C GLY A 379 -58.15 11.56 -14.49
N PRO A 380 -59.33 10.94 -14.65
CA PRO A 380 -59.95 10.11 -13.63
C PRO A 380 -59.16 8.81 -13.44
N MET A 381 -58.75 8.54 -12.19
CA MET A 381 -58.06 7.31 -11.80
C MET A 381 -58.76 6.66 -10.61
N ARG A 382 -59.05 5.36 -10.69
CA ARG A 382 -59.46 4.58 -9.53
C ARG A 382 -58.25 4.29 -8.64
N THR A 383 -58.42 4.47 -7.34
CA THR A 383 -57.32 4.35 -6.38
C THR A 383 -57.76 3.65 -5.10
N PHE A 384 -56.79 3.25 -4.28
CA PHE A 384 -57.03 2.39 -3.12
C PHE A 384 -56.19 2.83 -1.93
N PHE A 385 -56.65 2.57 -0.71
CA PHE A 385 -55.79 2.62 0.47
C PHE A 385 -55.35 1.21 0.85
N LEU A 386 -54.04 1.01 0.99
CA LEU A 386 -53.47 -0.21 1.55
C LEU A 386 -53.69 -0.21 3.06
N LEU A 387 -54.31 -1.26 3.59
CA LEU A 387 -54.66 -1.39 5.01
C LEU A 387 -53.63 -2.23 5.80
N GLY A 388 -53.07 -3.26 5.18
CA GLY A 388 -52.17 -4.20 5.83
C GLY A 388 -52.06 -5.52 5.08
N LYS A 389 -51.18 -6.40 5.56
CA LYS A 389 -51.06 -7.78 5.04
C LYS A 389 -52.29 -8.58 5.46
N LYS A 390 -52.79 -9.44 4.56
CA LYS A 390 -53.94 -10.33 4.85
C LYS A 390 -53.59 -11.41 5.85
#